data_AF-A0A538NNY5-F1
#
_entry.id   AF-A0A538NNY5-F1
#
_cell.length_a   1.000
_cell.length_b   1.000
_cell.length_c   1.000
_cell.angle_alpha   90.00
_cell.angle_beta   90.00
_cell.angle_gamma   90.00
#
_symmetry.space_group_name_H-M   'P 1'
#
loop_
_entity.id
_entity.type
_entity.pdbx_description
1 polymer ?
#
loop_
_entity_poly.entity_id
_entity_poly.type
_entity_poly.pdbx_seq_one_letter_code
_entity_poly.pdbx_strand_id
1 'polypeptide(L)'
;MPSATTHPPPEKKGAPNVTVSPDKITDYETYPLKVRQIIEAGLELTRQNLGYAYGSADPANGGMDCSGFIYYVLKQNGFPDVPRDSSQQYVWVRKAGNFDAVLSRHADTFELDALKPGDLLFWSGTYHIDRDPPVTHTMIYLGREKGTKRRIMVGASDGRTYDGKQRFGVSVFDFKLPPPPNSSDAKLSPVFVGYGRIPGLGEK
;
A
#
# COMPACT_ATOMS: atom_id res chain seq x y z
N MET A 1 -28.17 -0.51 -33.56
CA MET A 1 -26.95 -0.35 -32.74
C MET A 1 -27.18 -1.14 -31.45
N PRO A 2 -26.51 -2.29 -31.22
CA PRO A 2 -26.74 -3.06 -30.00
C PRO A 2 -26.07 -2.38 -28.80
N SER A 3 -26.80 -2.35 -27.70
CA SER A 3 -26.36 -1.81 -26.40
C SER A 3 -25.31 -2.74 -25.79
N ALA A 4 -24.13 -2.22 -25.46
CA ALA A 4 -23.08 -2.98 -24.79
C ALA A 4 -23.47 -3.19 -23.32
N THR A 5 -23.91 -4.40 -22.97
CA THR A 5 -24.02 -4.86 -21.59
C THR A 5 -22.62 -5.11 -21.03
N THR A 6 -22.10 -4.16 -20.25
CA THR A 6 -20.93 -4.38 -19.40
C THR A 6 -21.32 -5.31 -18.25
N HIS A 7 -20.97 -6.59 -18.36
CA HIS A 7 -20.95 -7.49 -17.21
C HIS A 7 -19.80 -7.07 -16.29
N PRO A 8 -20.03 -6.80 -14.99
CA PRO A 8 -18.95 -6.66 -14.04
C PRO A 8 -18.17 -7.99 -13.98
N PRO A 9 -16.82 -7.96 -13.95
CA PRO A 9 -16.04 -9.17 -13.74
C PRO A 9 -16.45 -9.84 -12.43
N PRO A 10 -16.44 -11.19 -12.35
CA PRO A 10 -16.79 -11.89 -11.13
C PRO A 10 -15.86 -11.48 -9.98
N GLU A 11 -16.44 -11.03 -8.87
CA GLU A 11 -15.71 -10.80 -7.62
C GLU A 11 -14.97 -12.09 -7.23
N LYS A 12 -13.63 -12.05 -7.23
CA LYS A 12 -12.84 -13.10 -6.62
C LYS A 12 -13.13 -13.09 -5.12
N LYS A 13 -13.97 -14.01 -4.65
CA LYS A 13 -14.31 -14.18 -3.23
C LYS A 13 -13.11 -14.66 -2.42
N GLY A 14 -12.19 -13.77 -2.09
CA GLY A 14 -11.23 -14.02 -1.02
C GLY A 14 -11.84 -13.81 0.35
N ALA A 15 -11.04 -14.06 1.38
CA ALA A 15 -11.47 -13.88 2.75
C ALA A 15 -11.71 -12.38 3.05
N PRO A 16 -12.65 -12.04 3.96
CA PRO A 16 -13.10 -10.65 4.18
C PRO A 16 -11.94 -9.72 4.55
N ASN A 17 -12.15 -8.41 4.35
CA ASN A 17 -11.16 -7.39 4.71
C ASN A 17 -10.81 -7.48 6.20
N VAL A 18 -9.55 -7.19 6.52
CA VAL A 18 -9.04 -7.22 7.88
C VAL A 18 -8.63 -5.81 8.29
N THR A 19 -9.07 -5.44 9.49
CA THR A 19 -8.59 -4.27 10.22
C THR A 19 -7.77 -4.73 11.42
N VAL A 20 -6.76 -3.95 11.78
CA VAL A 20 -5.98 -4.15 13.00
C VAL A 20 -6.23 -2.96 13.92
N SER A 21 -6.46 -3.23 15.21
CA SER A 21 -6.60 -2.15 16.18
C SER A 21 -5.23 -1.51 16.47
N PRO A 22 -5.11 -0.17 16.57
CA PRO A 22 -3.81 0.47 16.77
C PRO A 22 -3.05 0.00 18.02
N ASP A 23 -3.74 -0.42 19.08
CA ASP A 23 -3.10 -1.00 20.27
C ASP A 23 -2.33 -2.30 20.00
N LYS A 24 -2.63 -2.98 18.89
CA LYS A 24 -1.91 -4.18 18.42
C LYS A 24 -0.69 -3.85 17.60
N ILE A 25 -0.42 -2.59 17.29
CA ILE A 25 0.80 -2.15 16.62
C ILE A 25 1.84 -1.78 17.69
N THR A 26 3.05 -2.32 17.55
CA THR A 26 4.15 -2.12 18.49
C THR A 26 4.52 -0.64 18.56
N ASP A 27 4.64 -0.10 19.78
CA ASP A 27 5.00 1.28 20.09
C ASP A 27 4.12 2.35 19.42
N TYR A 28 2.89 2.02 19.02
CA TYR A 28 1.97 2.91 18.30
C TYR A 28 1.77 4.25 19.01
N GLU A 29 1.67 4.24 20.34
CA GLU A 29 1.52 5.42 21.18
C GLU A 29 2.68 6.42 21.06
N THR A 30 3.86 5.96 20.65
CA THR A 30 5.05 6.80 20.45
C THR A 30 5.08 7.46 19.07
N TYR A 31 4.21 7.04 18.15
CA TYR A 31 4.21 7.56 16.79
C TYR A 31 3.82 9.05 16.78
N PRO A 32 4.43 9.87 15.89
CA PRO A 32 4.04 11.27 15.73
C PRO A 32 2.54 11.41 15.48
N LEU A 33 1.92 12.47 16.03
CA LEU A 33 0.47 12.67 15.96
C LEU A 33 -0.07 12.56 14.53
N LYS A 34 0.59 13.21 13.56
CA LYS A 34 0.18 13.18 12.16
C LYS A 34 0.27 11.78 11.55
N VAL A 35 1.27 10.99 11.92
CA VAL A 35 1.41 9.58 11.50
C VAL A 35 0.25 8.75 12.05
N ARG A 36 -0.11 8.94 13.32
CA ARG A 36 -1.27 8.27 13.93
C ARG A 36 -2.57 8.59 13.20
N GLN A 37 -2.80 9.86 12.87
CA GLN A 37 -3.99 10.28 12.10
C GLN A 37 -4.08 9.62 10.72
N ILE A 38 -2.97 9.56 9.98
CA ILE A 38 -2.90 8.88 8.67
C ILE A 38 -3.20 7.39 8.82
N ILE A 39 -2.60 6.72 9.81
CA ILE A 39 -2.80 5.30 10.06
C ILE A 39 -4.26 5.02 10.46
N GLU A 40 -4.83 5.82 11.36
CA GLU A 40 -6.22 5.71 11.79
C GLU A 40 -7.20 5.88 10.62
N ALA A 41 -6.98 6.88 9.77
CA ALA A 41 -7.79 7.09 8.56
C ALA A 41 -7.70 5.90 7.59
N GLY A 42 -6.49 5.35 7.39
CA GLY A 42 -6.30 4.15 6.57
C GLY A 42 -6.99 2.91 7.17
N LEU A 43 -6.89 2.70 8.48
CA LEU A 43 -7.53 1.60 9.19
C LEU A 43 -9.06 1.73 9.18
N GLU A 44 -9.61 2.95 9.23
CA GLU A 44 -11.05 3.16 9.14
C GLU A 44 -11.62 2.72 7.79
N LEU A 45 -10.90 2.99 6.69
CA LEU A 45 -11.30 2.51 5.36
C LEU A 45 -11.35 0.97 5.28
N THR A 46 -10.49 0.26 6.03
CA THR A 46 -10.54 -1.22 6.05
C THR A 46 -11.83 -1.77 6.66
N ARG A 47 -12.54 -0.97 7.50
CA ARG A 47 -13.82 -1.36 8.13
C ARG A 47 -15.02 -1.22 7.19
N GLN A 48 -14.86 -0.53 6.07
CA GLN A 48 -15.94 -0.23 5.13
C GLN A 48 -16.18 -1.35 4.10
N ASN A 49 -15.46 -2.47 4.20
CA ASN A 49 -15.59 -3.62 3.30
C ASN A 49 -15.44 -3.26 1.81
N LEU A 50 -14.49 -2.37 1.50
CA LEU A 50 -14.23 -1.88 0.15
C LEU A 50 -13.43 -2.90 -0.67
N GLY A 51 -13.86 -3.13 -1.91
CA GLY A 51 -13.16 -3.95 -2.89
C GLY A 51 -11.95 -3.25 -3.53
N TYR A 52 -11.30 -3.93 -4.48
CA TYR A 52 -10.27 -3.34 -5.32
C TYR A 52 -10.89 -2.85 -6.63
N ALA A 53 -10.79 -1.55 -6.91
CA ALA A 53 -11.35 -0.96 -8.12
C ALA A 53 -10.29 -0.12 -8.83
N TYR A 54 -9.80 -0.63 -9.97
CA TYR A 54 -8.78 0.05 -10.77
C TYR A 54 -9.26 1.44 -11.21
N GLY A 55 -8.44 2.47 -11.02
CA GLY A 55 -8.77 3.86 -11.35
C GLY A 55 -9.57 4.59 -10.27
N SER A 56 -10.05 3.90 -9.22
CA SER A 56 -10.85 4.53 -8.16
C SER A 56 -10.00 5.05 -7.00
N ALA A 57 -10.32 6.26 -6.54
CA ALA A 57 -9.80 6.86 -5.31
C ALA A 57 -10.90 7.29 -4.34
N ASP A 58 -12.16 6.94 -4.63
CA ASP A 58 -13.30 7.31 -3.81
C ASP A 58 -13.92 6.05 -3.20
N PRO A 59 -13.93 5.90 -1.86
CA PRO A 59 -14.56 4.76 -1.21
C PRO A 59 -16.06 4.65 -1.51
N ALA A 60 -16.75 5.73 -1.88
CA ALA A 60 -18.17 5.70 -2.26
C ALA A 60 -18.43 4.83 -3.51
N ASN A 61 -17.40 4.57 -4.32
CA ASN A 61 -17.49 3.67 -5.48
C ASN A 61 -17.46 2.18 -5.08
N GLY A 62 -17.42 1.85 -3.79
CA GLY A 62 -17.36 0.48 -3.29
C GLY A 62 -15.97 -0.17 -3.38
N GLY A 63 -14.96 0.54 -3.88
CA GLY A 63 -13.61 0.04 -3.99
C GLY A 63 -12.60 1.11 -4.39
N MET A 64 -11.32 0.82 -4.15
CA MET A 64 -10.21 1.73 -4.42
C MET A 64 -9.05 0.99 -5.07
N ASP A 65 -8.23 1.68 -5.86
CA ASP A 65 -6.93 1.16 -6.28
C ASP A 65 -5.83 1.56 -5.29
N CYS A 66 -4.64 0.98 -5.49
CA CYS A 66 -3.52 1.15 -4.58
C CYS A 66 -3.14 2.62 -4.35
N SER A 67 -2.96 3.42 -5.42
CA SER A 67 -2.57 4.83 -5.29
C SER A 67 -3.74 5.74 -4.93
N GLY A 68 -4.96 5.33 -5.25
CA GLY A 68 -6.19 6.02 -4.91
C GLY A 68 -6.48 5.96 -3.41
N PHE A 69 -6.17 4.83 -2.77
CA PHE A 69 -6.15 4.72 -1.32
C PHE A 69 -5.17 5.74 -0.69
N ILE A 70 -3.92 5.80 -1.17
CA ILE A 70 -2.92 6.75 -0.66
C ILE A 70 -3.38 8.19 -0.87
N TYR A 71 -3.85 8.51 -2.07
CA TYR A 71 -4.35 9.83 -2.43
C TYR A 71 -5.46 10.27 -1.48
N TYR A 72 -6.47 9.43 -1.27
CA TYR A 72 -7.60 9.74 -0.40
C TYR A 72 -7.17 9.98 1.04
N VAL A 73 -6.41 9.03 1.63
CA VAL A 73 -5.95 9.12 3.02
C VAL A 73 -5.12 10.39 3.24
N LEU A 74 -4.19 10.69 2.32
CA LEU A 74 -3.30 11.85 2.47
C LEU A 74 -4.02 13.17 2.24
N LYS A 75 -4.96 13.26 1.27
CA LYS A 75 -5.78 14.46 1.08
C LYS A 75 -6.62 14.78 2.32
N GLN A 76 -7.24 13.77 2.92
CA GLN A 76 -8.02 13.95 4.16
C GLN A 76 -7.17 14.39 5.35
N ASN A 77 -5.88 14.07 5.34
CA ASN A 77 -4.96 14.39 6.42
C ASN A 77 -4.14 15.67 6.20
N GLY A 78 -4.49 16.47 5.18
CA GLY A 78 -3.92 17.79 4.93
C GLY A 78 -2.71 17.82 4.00
N PHE A 79 -2.53 16.81 3.15
CA PHE A 79 -1.48 16.78 2.12
C PHE A 79 -2.10 17.05 0.75
N PRO A 80 -2.32 18.31 0.35
CA PRO A 80 -3.06 18.65 -0.87
C PRO A 80 -2.32 18.24 -2.16
N ASP A 81 -0.99 18.16 -2.11
CA ASP A 81 -0.10 17.97 -3.26
C ASP A 81 0.22 16.50 -3.56
N VAL A 82 -0.36 15.56 -2.81
CA VAL A 82 -0.19 14.13 -3.07
C VAL A 82 -0.67 13.78 -4.49
N PRO A 83 0.17 13.16 -5.34
CA PRO A 83 -0.25 12.76 -6.68
C PRO A 83 -1.25 11.60 -6.67
N ARG A 84 -2.06 11.48 -7.74
CA ARG A 84 -3.06 10.42 -7.88
C ARG A 84 -2.45 9.05 -8.25
N ASP A 85 -1.38 9.05 -9.02
CA ASP A 85 -0.76 7.83 -9.56
C ASP A 85 0.41 7.33 -8.72
N SER A 86 0.56 6.01 -8.60
CA SER A 86 1.65 5.39 -7.81
C SER A 86 3.05 5.79 -8.30
N SER A 87 3.27 5.90 -9.62
CA SER A 87 4.54 6.37 -10.17
C SER A 87 4.82 7.83 -9.84
N GLN A 88 3.80 8.69 -9.86
CA GLN A 88 3.95 10.09 -9.48
C GLN A 88 4.16 10.25 -7.97
N GLN A 89 3.48 9.46 -7.14
CA GLN A 89 3.71 9.43 -5.69
C GLN A 89 5.16 9.02 -5.36
N TYR A 90 5.70 8.03 -6.07
CA TYR A 90 7.11 7.66 -5.98
C TYR A 90 8.03 8.82 -6.37
N VAL A 91 7.78 9.47 -7.52
CA VAL A 91 8.56 10.63 -7.96
C VAL A 91 8.47 11.78 -6.95
N TRP A 92 7.31 12.00 -6.35
CA TRP A 92 7.06 13.03 -5.35
C TRP A 92 7.92 12.82 -4.10
N VAL A 93 7.91 11.60 -3.55
CA VAL A 93 8.76 11.23 -2.40
C VAL A 93 10.24 11.34 -2.76
N ARG A 94 10.65 10.89 -3.96
CA ARG A 94 12.03 10.99 -4.44
C ARG A 94 12.51 12.43 -4.59
N LYS A 95 11.70 13.31 -5.19
CA LYS A 95 12.04 14.73 -5.38
C LYS A 95 12.23 15.47 -4.05
N ALA A 96 11.56 15.01 -2.99
CA ALA A 96 11.73 15.54 -1.64
C ALA A 96 13.01 15.04 -0.94
N GLY A 97 13.80 14.13 -1.56
CA GLY A 97 15.00 13.56 -0.95
C GLY A 97 14.71 12.52 0.15
N ASN A 98 13.47 12.03 0.23
CA ASN A 98 12.96 11.22 1.33
C ASN A 98 12.81 9.73 0.98
N PHE A 99 13.50 9.27 -0.07
CA PHE A 99 13.34 7.91 -0.61
C PHE A 99 14.57 7.05 -0.34
N ASP A 100 14.35 5.88 0.25
CA ASP A 100 15.33 4.85 0.50
C ASP A 100 15.10 3.67 -0.46
N ALA A 101 16.08 3.43 -1.33
CA ALA A 101 16.05 2.27 -2.23
C ALA A 101 16.39 1.00 -1.45
N VAL A 102 15.72 -0.11 -1.79
CA VAL A 102 15.99 -1.42 -1.18
C VAL A 102 16.39 -2.38 -2.28
N LEU A 103 17.63 -2.87 -2.24
CA LEU A 103 18.16 -3.83 -3.20
C LEU A 103 18.07 -5.27 -2.70
N SER A 104 18.02 -5.46 -1.38
CA SER A 104 17.87 -6.77 -0.76
C SER A 104 16.53 -7.42 -1.11
N ARG A 105 16.59 -8.76 -1.23
CA ARG A 105 15.40 -9.64 -1.30
C ARG A 105 15.12 -10.36 0.02
N HIS A 106 15.89 -10.05 1.07
CA HIS A 106 15.73 -10.59 2.42
C HIS A 106 15.10 -9.56 3.35
N ALA A 107 14.18 -10.01 4.20
CA ALA A 107 13.42 -9.14 5.09
C ALA A 107 14.22 -8.64 6.31
N ASP A 108 15.35 -9.29 6.61
CA ASP A 108 16.23 -9.00 7.74
C ASP A 108 17.50 -8.32 7.22
N THR A 109 17.36 -7.09 6.74
CA THR A 109 18.47 -6.25 6.29
C THR A 109 18.42 -4.86 6.90
N PHE A 110 19.59 -4.24 7.02
CA PHE A 110 19.75 -2.87 7.51
C PHE A 110 18.89 -1.88 6.69
N GLU A 111 18.70 -2.13 5.39
CA GLU A 111 17.86 -1.31 4.52
C GLU A 111 16.41 -1.23 5.02
N LEU A 112 15.88 -2.28 5.64
CA LEU A 112 14.51 -2.35 6.18
C LEU A 112 14.42 -2.01 7.68
N ASP A 113 15.54 -1.74 8.33
CA ASP A 113 15.56 -1.30 9.74
C ASP A 113 15.30 0.19 9.88
N ALA A 114 15.56 0.97 8.82
CA ALA A 114 15.19 2.39 8.76
C ALA A 114 13.71 2.63 8.40
N LEU A 115 12.95 1.58 8.09
CA LEU A 115 11.52 1.62 7.77
C LEU A 115 10.72 2.16 8.97
N LYS A 116 9.94 3.22 8.77
CA LYS A 116 9.20 3.88 9.84
C LYS A 116 7.70 3.94 9.53
N PRO A 117 6.84 3.82 10.56
CA PRO A 117 5.40 3.94 10.40
C PRO A 117 5.01 5.21 9.65
N GLY A 118 4.09 5.07 8.69
CA GLY A 118 3.67 6.12 7.78
C GLY A 118 4.50 6.24 6.50
N ASP A 119 5.62 5.52 6.35
CA ASP A 119 6.36 5.51 5.08
C ASP A 119 5.50 4.88 3.96
N LEU A 120 5.63 5.43 2.76
CA LEU A 120 5.04 4.87 1.54
C LEU A 120 5.96 3.78 0.99
N LEU A 121 5.38 2.63 0.68
CA LEU A 121 6.08 1.44 0.19
C LEU A 121 5.81 1.29 -1.30
N PHE A 122 6.83 1.05 -2.13
CA PHE A 122 6.67 1.01 -3.58
C PHE A 122 7.13 -0.32 -4.20
N TRP A 123 6.33 -0.85 -5.13
CA TRP A 123 6.68 -2.02 -5.94
C TRP A 123 6.54 -1.72 -7.43
N SER A 124 7.33 -2.43 -8.24
CA SER A 124 7.18 -2.54 -9.69
C SER A 124 6.77 -3.96 -10.09
N GLY A 125 6.37 -4.16 -11.35
CA GLY A 125 6.16 -5.49 -11.92
C GLY A 125 4.94 -6.27 -11.38
N THR A 126 4.00 -5.61 -10.71
CA THR A 126 2.75 -6.25 -10.21
C THR A 126 1.69 -6.44 -11.29
N TYR A 127 1.78 -5.66 -12.38
CA TYR A 127 1.02 -5.80 -13.63
C TYR A 127 1.82 -5.15 -14.76
N HIS A 128 1.46 -5.41 -16.01
CA HIS A 128 2.22 -4.92 -17.16
C HIS A 128 1.95 -3.43 -17.35
N ILE A 129 3.01 -2.64 -17.45
CA ILE A 129 2.95 -1.21 -17.72
C ILE A 129 4.05 -0.80 -18.69
N ASP A 130 3.76 0.20 -19.51
CA ASP A 130 4.74 0.88 -20.35
C ASP A 130 4.87 2.34 -19.88
N ARG A 131 5.52 2.52 -18.71
CA ARG A 131 5.81 3.84 -18.13
C ARG A 131 7.08 3.83 -17.28
N ASP A 132 7.73 4.98 -17.18
CA ASP A 132 8.92 5.22 -16.35
C ASP A 132 8.62 6.33 -15.32
N PRO A 133 8.88 6.12 -14.01
CA PRO A 133 9.38 4.91 -13.37
C PRO A 133 8.33 3.78 -13.33
N PRO A 134 8.74 2.51 -13.43
CA PRO A 134 7.84 1.37 -13.56
C PRO A 134 7.20 0.95 -12.22
N VAL A 135 6.89 1.91 -11.34
CA VAL A 135 6.16 1.66 -10.10
C VAL A 135 4.72 1.32 -10.44
N THR A 136 4.23 0.18 -9.95
CA THR A 136 2.89 -0.35 -10.23
C THR A 136 2.05 -0.44 -8.96
N HIS A 137 2.64 -0.39 -7.77
CA HIS A 137 1.88 -0.57 -6.54
C HIS A 137 2.46 0.24 -5.38
N THR A 138 1.59 0.65 -4.46
CA THR A 138 1.93 1.45 -3.31
C THR A 138 1.07 1.10 -2.09
N MET A 139 1.64 1.20 -0.88
CA MET A 139 1.00 0.89 0.42
C MET A 139 1.56 1.81 1.51
N ILE A 140 0.87 1.92 2.66
CA ILE A 140 1.38 2.63 3.86
C ILE A 140 1.91 1.62 4.87
N TYR A 141 3.13 1.82 5.35
CA TYR A 141 3.69 0.99 6.41
C TYR A 141 3.08 1.31 7.78
N LEU A 142 2.65 0.28 8.52
CA LEU A 142 2.02 0.44 9.83
C LEU A 142 2.98 0.20 11.00
N GLY A 143 4.09 -0.51 10.78
CA GLY A 143 4.96 -0.99 11.85
C GLY A 143 4.91 -2.50 12.01
N ARG A 144 5.15 -2.98 13.23
CA ARG A 144 5.11 -4.42 13.57
C ARG A 144 3.92 -4.75 14.44
N GLU A 145 3.21 -5.81 14.12
CA GLU A 145 2.14 -6.32 14.98
C GLU A 145 2.72 -6.91 16.27
N LYS A 146 2.16 -6.56 17.45
CA LYS A 146 2.68 -6.94 18.76
C LYS A 146 2.75 -8.45 18.96
N GLY A 147 1.76 -9.20 18.45
CA GLY A 147 1.62 -10.64 18.63
C GLY A 147 2.60 -11.44 17.77
N THR A 148 2.62 -11.17 16.46
CA THR A 148 3.44 -11.94 15.50
C THR A 148 4.83 -11.34 15.25
N LYS A 149 5.06 -10.09 15.67
CA LYS A 149 6.25 -9.28 15.35
C LYS A 149 6.47 -9.04 13.85
N ARG A 150 5.53 -9.47 13.00
CA ARG A 150 5.59 -9.29 11.55
C ARG A 150 5.33 -7.84 11.19
N ARG A 151 6.03 -7.37 10.16
CA ARG A 151 5.78 -6.08 9.54
C ARG A 151 4.44 -6.13 8.82
N ILE A 152 3.61 -5.12 9.02
CA ILE A 152 2.28 -5.01 8.40
C ILE A 152 2.12 -3.66 7.71
N MET A 153 1.21 -3.61 6.73
CA MET A 153 0.94 -2.44 5.91
C MET A 153 -0.55 -2.36 5.57
N VAL A 154 -1.03 -1.18 5.18
CA VAL A 154 -2.43 -0.94 4.81
C VAL A 154 -2.52 -0.31 3.43
N GLY A 155 -3.57 -0.67 2.70
CA GLY A 155 -3.94 -0.06 1.44
C GLY A 155 -4.90 -0.93 0.64
N ALA A 156 -4.89 -0.78 -0.68
CA ALA A 156 -5.76 -1.54 -1.57
C ALA A 156 -4.96 -2.51 -2.46
N SER A 157 -5.33 -3.80 -2.47
CA SER A 157 -4.65 -4.81 -3.30
C SER A 157 -5.62 -5.89 -3.81
N ASP A 158 -5.32 -6.46 -4.98
CA ASP A 158 -6.03 -7.61 -5.57
C ASP A 158 -5.27 -8.93 -5.32
N GLY A 159 -5.20 -9.39 -4.06
CA GLY A 159 -4.69 -10.74 -3.74
C GLY A 159 -3.43 -10.84 -2.87
N ARG A 160 -3.03 -9.78 -2.16
CA ARG A 160 -1.99 -9.88 -1.11
C ARG A 160 -2.52 -10.62 0.11
N THR A 161 -1.61 -11.14 0.95
CA THR A 161 -1.99 -11.95 2.11
C THR A 161 -1.96 -11.17 3.42
N TYR A 162 -2.81 -11.56 4.36
CA TYR A 162 -2.67 -11.27 5.78
C TYR A 162 -2.83 -12.56 6.57
N ASP A 163 -1.83 -12.90 7.40
CA ASP A 163 -1.79 -14.15 8.17
C ASP A 163 -2.06 -15.40 7.30
N GLY A 164 -1.38 -15.46 6.16
CA GLY A 164 -1.48 -16.58 5.21
C GLY A 164 -2.76 -16.64 4.38
N LYS A 165 -3.75 -15.76 4.62
CA LYS A 165 -5.01 -15.71 3.87
C LYS A 165 -4.98 -14.59 2.84
N GLN A 166 -5.33 -14.88 1.59
CA GLN A 166 -5.48 -13.88 0.54
C GLN A 166 -6.64 -12.92 0.84
N ARG A 167 -6.40 -11.64 0.59
CA ARG A 167 -7.36 -10.54 0.76
C ARG A 167 -7.41 -9.71 -0.51
N PHE A 168 -8.57 -9.12 -0.75
CA PHE A 168 -8.87 -8.35 -1.95
C PHE A 168 -9.54 -7.04 -1.55
N GLY A 169 -9.11 -5.92 -2.13
CA GLY A 169 -9.60 -4.59 -1.78
C GLY A 169 -8.82 -3.91 -0.67
N VAL A 170 -9.51 -3.07 0.10
CA VAL A 170 -8.91 -2.22 1.13
C VAL A 170 -8.79 -2.99 2.45
N SER A 171 -7.57 -3.34 2.83
CA SER A 171 -7.29 -4.21 3.98
C SER A 171 -5.91 -3.92 4.59
N VAL A 172 -5.66 -4.50 5.75
CA VAL A 172 -4.30 -4.73 6.26
C VAL A 172 -3.70 -5.98 5.58
N PHE A 173 -2.39 -5.94 5.31
CA PHE A 173 -1.62 -6.98 4.65
C PHE A 173 -0.27 -7.21 5.35
N ASP A 174 0.27 -8.42 5.20
CA ASP A 174 1.65 -8.74 5.59
C ASP A 174 2.62 -7.98 4.67
N PHE A 175 3.63 -7.31 5.24
CA PHE A 175 4.77 -6.85 4.46
C PHE A 175 5.72 -8.02 4.20
N LYS A 176 5.76 -8.47 2.94
CA LYS A 176 6.65 -9.53 2.45
C LYS A 176 7.38 -9.02 1.21
N LEU A 177 8.68 -9.29 1.15
CA LEU A 177 9.43 -9.11 -0.08
C LEU A 177 9.04 -10.21 -1.09
N PRO A 178 8.90 -9.87 -2.37
CA PRO A 178 8.61 -10.87 -3.41
C PRO A 178 9.72 -11.93 -3.48
N PRO A 179 9.38 -13.21 -3.72
CA PRO A 179 10.37 -14.23 -4.01
C PRO A 179 11.14 -13.90 -5.31
N PRO A 180 12.35 -14.46 -5.51
CA PRO A 180 13.06 -14.31 -6.77
C PRO A 180 12.21 -14.84 -7.95
N PRO A 181 12.38 -14.27 -9.17
CA PRO A 181 11.67 -14.75 -10.34
C PRO A 181 11.95 -16.24 -10.58
N ASN A 182 10.89 -17.05 -10.71
CA ASN A 182 11.04 -18.38 -11.25
C ASN A 182 11.09 -18.26 -12.78
N SER A 183 12.10 -18.89 -13.41
CA SER A 183 12.42 -18.76 -14.84
C SER A 183 11.29 -19.12 -15.81
N SER A 184 10.20 -19.73 -15.33
CA SER A 184 9.03 -20.14 -16.13
C SER A 184 7.87 -19.13 -16.14
N ASP A 185 7.83 -18.15 -15.22
CA ASP A 185 6.72 -17.18 -15.06
C ASP A 185 7.20 -15.72 -15.21
N ALA A 186 8.13 -15.48 -16.13
CA ALA A 186 8.80 -14.19 -16.34
C ALA A 186 7.89 -13.02 -16.80
N LYS A 187 6.57 -13.20 -16.90
CA LYS A 187 5.68 -12.14 -17.39
C LYS A 187 5.35 -11.06 -16.35
N LEU A 188 5.37 -11.38 -15.06
CA LEU A 188 5.15 -10.42 -13.96
C LEU A 188 5.92 -10.87 -12.72
N SER A 189 7.09 -10.28 -12.48
CA SER A 189 7.85 -10.49 -11.25
C SER A 189 7.81 -9.23 -10.41
N PRO A 190 6.98 -9.18 -9.35
CA PRO A 190 6.96 -8.04 -8.46
C PRO A 190 8.34 -7.79 -7.86
N VAL A 191 8.79 -6.54 -7.84
CA VAL A 191 10.03 -6.14 -7.17
C VAL A 191 9.69 -5.04 -6.18
N PHE A 192 10.14 -5.19 -4.93
CA PHE A 192 10.09 -4.08 -3.98
C PHE A 192 11.18 -3.09 -4.35
N VAL A 193 10.78 -1.87 -4.68
CA VAL A 193 11.71 -0.82 -5.15
C VAL A 193 12.34 -0.09 -3.96
N GLY A 194 11.57 0.05 -2.87
CA GLY A 194 11.96 0.75 -1.67
C GLY A 194 10.79 1.48 -1.05
N TYR A 195 11.10 2.44 -0.19
CA TYR A 195 10.11 3.18 0.57
C TYR A 195 10.52 4.64 0.71
N GLY A 196 9.61 5.48 1.17
CA GLY A 196 10.03 6.80 1.58
C GLY A 196 9.00 7.58 2.37
N ARG A 197 9.51 8.61 3.04
CA ARG A 197 8.74 9.44 3.94
C ARG A 197 7.86 10.40 3.15
N ILE A 198 6.57 10.48 3.52
CA ILE A 198 5.63 11.45 2.96
C ILE A 198 6.22 12.87 3.13
N PRO A 199 6.42 13.62 2.03
CA PRO A 199 6.90 15.00 2.10
C PRO A 199 6.02 15.86 3.02
N GLY A 200 6.65 16.64 3.90
CA GLY A 200 5.96 17.46 4.91
C GLY A 200 5.55 16.73 6.21
N LEU A 201 5.70 15.40 6.30
CA LEU A 201 5.26 14.60 7.47
C LEU A 201 6.11 14.81 8.76
N GLY A 202 7.10 15.71 8.73
CA GLY A 202 7.91 16.10 9.89
C GLY A 202 8.06 17.61 10.06
N GLU A 203 7.38 18.42 9.24
CA GLU A 203 7.43 19.88 9.33
C GLU A 203 6.26 20.38 10.17
N LYS A 204 6.54 20.64 11.45
CA LYS A 204 5.76 21.34 12.49
C LYS A 204 4.33 20.85 12.79
#